data_AF-A0A2P1JHA6-F1
#
_entry.id   AF-A0A2P1JHA6-F1
#
_cell.length_a   1.000
_cell.length_b   1.000
_cell.length_c   1.000
_cell.angle_alpha   90.00
_cell.angle_beta   90.00
_cell.angle_gamma   90.00
#
_symmetry.space_group_name_H-M   'P 1'
#
loop_
_entity.id
_entity.type
_entity.pdbx_description
1 polymer ?
#
loop_
_entity_poly.entity_id
_entity_poly.type
_entity_poly.pdbx_seq_one_letter_code
_entity_poly.pdbx_strand_id
1 'polypeptide(L)'
;MAAILIFIHSLHEENKIKFDKATNETKIIKTLPLSSWLPYDPQDHYLISYLWLTFDGMVGAFYMMYTDAYNFNLIIFPLGQIRILTHVLSNFPRYVLKVKDQLQCSRDEASFVTLRECILKHKEIIRYLQEYNDSVKNIMLLDFLQ
;
A
#
# COMPACT_ATOMS: atom_id res chain seq x y z
N MET A 1 -0.29 -11.60 -9.48
CA MET A 1 -0.35 -12.89 -10.21
C MET A 1 -1.09 -13.97 -9.42
N ALA A 2 -0.83 -14.18 -8.12
CA ALA A 2 -1.51 -15.18 -7.30
C ALA A 2 -3.03 -14.97 -7.16
N ALA A 3 -3.51 -13.73 -6.99
CA ALA A 3 -4.94 -13.43 -6.89
C ALA A 3 -5.74 -13.89 -8.14
N ILE A 4 -5.18 -13.66 -9.33
CA ILE A 4 -5.79 -14.08 -10.61
C ILE A 4 -5.96 -15.60 -10.68
N LEU A 5 -5.00 -16.36 -10.14
CA LEU A 5 -5.06 -17.82 -10.10
C LEU A 5 -6.19 -18.34 -9.20
N ILE A 6 -6.48 -17.66 -8.08
CA ILE A 6 -7.58 -18.03 -7.17
C ILE A 6 -8.94 -17.83 -7.84
N PHE A 7 -9.11 -16.73 -8.59
CA PHE A 7 -10.38 -16.48 -9.29
C PHE A 7 -10.59 -17.44 -10.46
N ILE A 8 -9.53 -17.76 -11.22
CA ILE A 8 -9.58 -18.72 -12.34
C ILE A 8 -9.79 -20.16 -11.84
N HIS A 9 -9.24 -20.52 -10.67
CA HIS A 9 -9.38 -21.86 -10.10
C HIS A 9 -10.85 -22.29 -9.97
N SER A 10 -11.73 -21.37 -9.54
CA SER A 10 -13.16 -21.67 -9.39
C SER A 10 -13.88 -22.03 -10.71
N LEU A 11 -13.33 -21.66 -11.87
CA LEU A 11 -13.85 -22.08 -13.18
C LEU A 11 -13.47 -23.51 -13.55
N HIS A 12 -12.43 -24.05 -12.92
CA HIS A 12 -11.92 -25.39 -13.16
C HIS A 12 -12.34 -26.39 -12.08
N GLU A 13 -12.99 -25.93 -11.01
CA GLU A 13 -13.57 -26.81 -9.99
C GLU A 13 -14.78 -27.57 -10.54
N GLU A 14 -14.84 -28.87 -10.21
CA GLU A 14 -15.94 -29.73 -10.62
C GLU A 14 -17.28 -29.27 -10.03
N ASN A 15 -18.31 -29.26 -10.87
CA ASN A 15 -19.66 -28.89 -10.45
C ASN A 15 -20.17 -29.86 -9.38
N LYS A 16 -20.75 -29.33 -8.30
CA LYS A 16 -21.32 -30.16 -7.23
C LYS A 16 -22.74 -30.53 -7.57
N ILE A 17 -23.06 -31.82 -7.56
CA ILE A 17 -24.43 -32.32 -7.76
C ILE A 17 -25.13 -32.36 -6.41
N LYS A 18 -26.26 -31.65 -6.27
CA LYS A 18 -27.07 -31.65 -5.05
C LYS A 18 -28.50 -32.07 -5.37
N PHE A 19 -28.97 -33.11 -4.68
CA PHE A 19 -30.36 -33.54 -4.74
C PHE A 19 -31.20 -32.74 -3.75
N ASP A 20 -32.24 -32.08 -4.24
CA ASP A 20 -33.22 -31.37 -3.42
C ASP A 20 -34.43 -32.26 -3.14
N LYS A 21 -34.57 -32.68 -1.88
CA LYS A 21 -35.62 -33.58 -1.43
C LYS A 21 -37.01 -32.93 -1.42
N ALA A 22 -37.09 -31.60 -1.40
CA ALA A 22 -38.38 -30.90 -1.37
C ALA A 22 -39.00 -30.79 -2.78
N THR A 23 -38.17 -30.64 -3.79
CA THR A 23 -38.58 -30.52 -5.20
C THR A 23 -38.41 -31.80 -6.00
N ASN A 24 -37.74 -32.82 -5.45
CA ASN A 24 -37.35 -34.07 -6.13
C ASN A 24 -36.49 -33.82 -7.38
N GLU A 25 -35.73 -32.74 -7.40
CA GLU A 25 -34.87 -32.36 -8.51
C GLU A 25 -33.38 -32.48 -8.16
N THR A 26 -32.59 -32.88 -9.14
CA THR A 26 -31.13 -32.87 -9.06
C THR A 26 -30.61 -31.59 -9.69
N LYS A 27 -30.04 -30.69 -8.89
CA LYS A 27 -29.48 -29.42 -9.36
C LYS A 27 -27.96 -29.48 -9.42
N ILE A 28 -27.40 -28.96 -10.50
CA ILE A 28 -25.96 -28.80 -10.69
C ILE A 28 -25.58 -27.43 -10.10
N ILE A 29 -24.79 -27.43 -9.03
CA ILE A 29 -24.32 -26.22 -8.36
C ILE A 29 -22.93 -25.90 -8.89
N LYS A 30 -22.82 -24.76 -9.57
CA LYS A 30 -21.54 -24.20 -10.01
C LYS A 30 -20.87 -23.47 -8.85
N THR A 31 -19.57 -23.67 -8.68
CA THR A 31 -18.81 -23.01 -7.62
C THR A 31 -18.56 -21.54 -7.95
N LEU A 32 -18.64 -20.69 -6.93
CA LEU A 32 -18.29 -19.27 -7.01
C LEU A 32 -16.87 -19.06 -6.48
N PRO A 33 -16.16 -18.00 -6.93
CA PRO A 33 -14.80 -17.71 -6.50
C PRO A 33 -14.68 -17.36 -5.01
N LEU A 34 -15.76 -16.87 -4.41
CA LEU A 34 -15.83 -16.53 -2.99
C LEU A 34 -17.17 -17.03 -2.43
N SER A 35 -17.14 -17.63 -1.24
CA SER A 35 -18.36 -17.98 -0.50
C SER A 35 -18.90 -16.73 0.18
N SER A 36 -19.87 -16.06 -0.45
CA SER A 36 -20.54 -14.88 0.09
C SER A 36 -22.05 -15.02 0.04
N TRP A 37 -22.75 -14.36 0.96
CA TRP A 37 -24.21 -14.30 0.94
C TRP A 37 -24.68 -13.27 -0.08
N LEU A 38 -25.59 -13.68 -0.96
CA LEU A 38 -26.23 -12.80 -1.94
C LEU A 38 -27.74 -12.79 -1.67
N PRO A 39 -28.42 -11.65 -1.88
CA PRO A 39 -29.87 -11.53 -1.62
C PRO A 39 -30.74 -12.20 -2.70
N TYR A 40 -30.14 -13.04 -3.56
CA TYR A 40 -30.78 -13.79 -4.63
C TYR A 40 -30.06 -15.13 -4.83
N ASP A 41 -30.67 -16.09 -5.55
CA ASP A 41 -30.01 -17.36 -5.87
C ASP A 41 -28.91 -17.14 -6.92
N PRO A 42 -27.62 -17.31 -6.58
CA PRO A 42 -26.54 -17.12 -7.52
C PRO A 42 -26.55 -18.13 -8.67
N GLN A 43 -27.22 -19.27 -8.53
CA GLN A 43 -27.28 -20.27 -9.61
C GLN A 43 -28.17 -19.80 -10.76
N ASP A 44 -29.22 -19.02 -10.49
CA ASP A 44 -30.10 -18.45 -11.52
C ASP A 44 -29.39 -17.35 -12.32
N HIS A 45 -28.47 -16.61 -11.69
CA HIS A 45 -27.71 -15.50 -12.28
C HIS A 45 -26.20 -15.69 -12.10
N TYR A 46 -25.72 -16.88 -12.47
CA TYR A 46 -24.34 -17.30 -12.20
C TYR A 46 -23.28 -16.37 -12.79
N LEU A 47 -23.41 -15.97 -14.06
CA LEU A 47 -22.39 -15.16 -14.72
C LEU A 47 -22.24 -13.78 -14.09
N ILE A 48 -23.35 -13.16 -13.68
CA ILE A 48 -23.35 -11.85 -13.00
C ILE A 48 -22.74 -12.00 -11.60
N SER A 49 -23.17 -13.01 -10.85
CA SER A 49 -22.63 -13.32 -9.51
C SER A 49 -21.13 -13.56 -9.55
N TYR A 50 -20.68 -14.34 -10.54
CA TYR A 50 -19.28 -14.66 -10.73
C TYR A 50 -18.46 -13.41 -11.03
N LEU A 51 -18.85 -12.62 -12.04
CA LEU A 51 -18.14 -11.39 -12.41
C LEU A 51 -18.10 -10.38 -11.27
N TRP A 52 -19.20 -10.25 -10.52
CA TRP A 52 -19.29 -9.37 -9.37
C TRP A 52 -18.30 -9.76 -8.27
N LEU A 53 -18.31 -11.03 -7.86
CA LEU A 53 -17.40 -11.52 -6.80
C LEU A 53 -15.93 -11.50 -7.24
N THR A 54 -15.65 -11.78 -8.51
CA THR A 54 -14.30 -11.63 -9.06
C THR A 54 -13.85 -10.17 -9.05
N PHE A 55 -14.71 -9.24 -9.47
CA PHE A 55 -14.38 -7.81 -9.46
C PHE A 55 -14.14 -7.30 -8.03
N ASP A 56 -15.05 -7.62 -7.10
CA ASP A 56 -14.93 -7.27 -5.68
C ASP A 56 -13.63 -7.79 -5.07
N GLY A 57 -13.33 -9.08 -5.29
CA GLY A 57 -12.09 -9.68 -4.82
C GLY A 57 -10.83 -9.08 -5.46
N MET A 58 -10.87 -8.69 -6.74
CA MET A 58 -9.77 -7.96 -7.38
C MET A 58 -9.58 -6.58 -6.77
N VAL A 59 -10.65 -5.83 -6.54
CA VAL A 59 -10.59 -4.50 -5.90
C VAL A 59 -9.98 -4.62 -4.51
N GLY A 60 -10.43 -5.58 -3.70
CA GLY A 60 -9.86 -5.85 -2.37
C GLY A 60 -8.36 -6.20 -2.44
N ALA A 61 -7.97 -7.10 -3.35
CA ALA A 61 -6.57 -7.49 -3.51
C ALA A 61 -5.68 -6.32 -3.96
N PHE A 62 -6.14 -5.50 -4.91
CA PHE A 62 -5.41 -4.31 -5.33
C PHE A 62 -5.31 -3.28 -4.21
N TYR A 63 -6.40 -3.04 -3.48
CA TYR A 63 -6.41 -2.11 -2.36
C TYR A 63 -5.37 -2.50 -1.30
N MET A 64 -5.31 -3.77 -0.91
CA MET A 64 -4.30 -4.27 0.03
C MET A 64 -2.89 -4.05 -0.51
N MET A 65 -2.61 -4.52 -1.74
CA MET A 65 -1.29 -4.39 -2.36
C MET A 65 -0.83 -2.93 -2.47
N TYR A 66 -1.71 -2.01 -2.85
CA TYR A 66 -1.37 -0.59 -2.95
C TYR A 66 -1.19 0.07 -1.58
N THR A 67 -1.99 -0.33 -0.60
CA THR A 67 -1.85 0.17 0.78
C THR A 67 -0.50 -0.26 1.36
N ASP A 68 -0.10 -1.51 1.17
CA ASP A 68 1.22 -2.00 1.62
C ASP A 68 2.35 -1.26 0.91
N ALA A 69 2.29 -1.15 -0.42
CA ALA A 69 3.29 -0.41 -1.19
C ALA A 69 3.38 1.07 -0.77
N TYR A 70 2.25 1.70 -0.49
CA TYR A 70 2.20 3.07 0.01
C TYR A 70 2.86 3.19 1.39
N ASN A 71 2.55 2.30 2.33
CA ASN A 71 3.19 2.27 3.64
C ASN A 71 4.71 2.09 3.55
N PHE A 72 5.19 1.16 2.71
CA PHE A 72 6.63 0.99 2.47
C PHE A 72 7.28 2.25 1.90
N ASN A 73 6.62 2.94 0.97
CA ASN A 73 7.13 4.20 0.43
C ASN A 73 7.23 5.29 1.50
N LEU A 74 6.25 5.39 2.42
CA LEU A 74 6.30 6.33 3.53
C LEU A 74 7.47 6.06 4.48
N ILE A 75 7.87 4.79 4.65
CA ILE A 75 9.05 4.39 5.45
C ILE A 75 10.35 4.68 4.70
N ILE A 76 10.41 4.41 3.40
CA ILE A 76 11.61 4.61 2.57
C ILE A 76 11.91 6.10 2.36
N PHE A 77 10.90 6.95 2.32
CA PHE A 77 11.06 8.39 2.13
C PHE A 77 12.06 9.05 3.12
N PRO A 78 11.91 8.92 4.46
CA PRO A 78 12.86 9.51 5.41
C PRO A 78 14.27 8.92 5.30
N LEU A 79 14.44 7.64 4.94
CA LEU A 79 15.74 7.05 4.64
C LEU A 79 16.43 7.78 3.46
N GLY A 80 15.67 8.10 2.41
CA GLY A 80 16.14 8.91 1.29
C GLY A 80 16.56 10.32 1.73
N GLN A 81 15.74 10.99 2.54
CA GLN A 81 16.05 12.32 3.07
C GLN A 81 17.32 12.32 3.93
N ILE A 82 17.53 11.29 4.76
CA ILE A 82 18.76 11.14 5.55
C ILE A 82 19.98 10.99 4.62
N ARG A 83 19.88 10.17 3.56
CA ARG A 83 20.99 10.01 2.59
C ARG A 83 21.35 11.34 1.90
N ILE A 84 20.34 12.11 1.51
CA ILE A 84 20.54 13.44 0.93
C ILE A 84 21.23 14.37 1.94
N LEU A 85 20.75 14.41 3.18
CA LEU A 85 21.32 15.23 4.24
C LEU A 85 22.79 14.84 4.51
N THR A 86 23.09 13.54 4.61
CA THR A 86 24.46 13.04 4.76
C THR A 86 25.33 13.45 3.59
N HIS A 87 24.84 13.35 2.36
CA HIS A 87 25.57 13.79 1.18
C HIS A 87 25.89 15.30 1.22
N VAL A 88 24.93 16.13 1.66
CA VAL A 88 25.13 17.58 1.83
C VAL A 88 26.20 17.85 2.89
N LEU A 89 26.15 17.16 4.03
CA LEU A 89 27.14 17.30 5.11
C LEU A 89 28.54 16.82 4.70
N SER A 90 28.67 15.71 3.97
CA SER A 90 29.96 15.24 3.47
C SER A 90 30.56 16.17 2.41
N ASN A 91 29.72 16.89 1.65
CA ASN A 91 30.14 17.85 0.63
C ASN A 91 29.92 19.30 1.08
N PHE A 92 29.91 19.55 2.38
CA PHE A 92 29.52 20.83 2.97
C PHE A 92 30.22 22.04 2.35
N PRO A 93 31.55 22.05 2.10
CA PRO A 93 32.23 23.19 1.48
C PRO A 93 31.66 23.56 0.10
N ARG A 94 31.24 22.57 -0.69
CA ARG A 94 30.65 22.78 -2.01
C ARG A 94 29.27 23.44 -1.91
N TYR A 95 28.47 23.02 -0.93
CA TYR A 95 27.15 23.60 -0.69
C TYR A 95 27.25 25.01 -0.09
N VAL A 96 28.23 25.28 0.77
CA VAL A 96 28.52 26.63 1.27
C VAL A 96 28.86 27.58 0.13
N LEU A 97 29.70 27.16 -0.83
CA LEU A 97 30.02 27.99 -2.00
C LEU A 97 28.76 28.28 -2.83
N LYS A 98 27.92 27.27 -3.06
CA LYS A 98 26.66 27.43 -3.78
C LYS A 98 25.72 28.43 -3.08
N VAL A 99 25.60 28.32 -1.75
CA VAL A 99 24.76 29.22 -0.94
C VAL A 99 25.34 30.64 -0.92
N LYS A 100 26.66 30.77 -0.84
CA LYS A 100 27.37 32.05 -0.95
C LYS A 100 27.05 32.74 -2.27
N ASP A 101 27.13 32.01 -3.39
CA ASP A 101 26.85 32.56 -4.72
C ASP A 101 25.37 32.91 -4.89
N GLN A 102 24.46 32.15 -4.27
CA GLN A 102 23.01 32.42 -4.31
C GLN A 102 22.60 33.63 -3.45
N LEU A 103 23.18 33.78 -2.26
CA LEU A 103 22.82 34.83 -1.30
C LEU A 103 23.74 36.06 -1.37
N GLN A 104 24.81 36.01 -2.18
CA GLN A 104 25.82 37.07 -2.31
C GLN A 104 26.38 37.54 -0.95
N CYS A 105 26.56 36.60 -0.01
CA CYS A 105 26.98 36.88 1.35
C CYS A 105 28.44 36.47 1.64
N SER A 106 28.91 36.74 2.85
CA SER A 106 30.25 36.29 3.29
C SER A 106 30.30 34.76 3.41
N ARG A 107 31.51 34.18 3.32
CA ARG A 107 31.67 32.71 3.43
C ARG A 107 31.22 32.19 4.80
N ASP A 108 31.47 32.93 5.87
CA ASP A 108 31.09 32.54 7.23
C ASP A 108 29.57 32.56 7.40
N GLU A 109 28.91 33.59 6.86
CA GLU A 109 27.46 33.70 6.87
C GLU A 109 26.81 32.59 6.01
N ALA A 110 27.36 32.32 4.83
CA ALA A 110 26.90 31.20 3.99
C ALA A 110 27.07 29.84 4.69
N SER A 111 28.16 29.67 5.46
CA SER A 111 28.42 28.46 6.24
C SER A 111 27.40 28.29 7.35
N PHE A 112 27.11 29.37 8.09
CA PHE A 112 26.11 29.38 9.14
C PHE A 112 24.71 29.07 8.59
N VAL A 113 24.32 29.70 7.48
CA VAL A 113 23.02 29.45 6.83
C VAL A 113 22.92 28.00 6.36
N THR A 114 23.95 27.46 5.70
CA THR A 114 23.96 26.06 5.23
C THR A 114 23.81 25.08 6.40
N LEU A 115 24.52 25.31 7.50
CA LEU A 115 24.41 24.49 8.69
C LEU A 115 23.02 24.57 9.33
N ARG A 116 22.45 25.78 9.43
CA ARG A 116 21.10 26.00 9.93
C ARG A 116 20.07 25.22 9.12
N GLU A 117 20.16 25.27 7.78
CA GLU A 117 19.26 24.51 6.90
C GLU A 117 19.41 23.00 7.10
N CYS A 118 20.64 22.48 7.24
CA CYS A 118 20.85 21.06 7.57
C CYS A 118 20.18 20.67 8.90
N ILE A 119 20.27 21.50 9.93
CA ILE A 119 19.63 21.26 11.23
C ILE A 119 18.10 21.28 11.08
N LEU A 120 17.55 22.26 10.36
CA LEU A 120 16.11 22.36 10.13
C LEU A 120 15.59 21.13 9.38
N LYS A 121 16.29 20.70 8.32
CA LYS A 121 15.95 19.48 7.58
C LYS A 121 16.01 18.24 8.45
N HIS A 122 17.01 18.12 9.32
CA HIS A 122 17.08 17.01 10.26
C HIS A 122 15.90 16.98 11.24
N LYS A 123 15.52 18.12 11.80
CA LYS A 123 14.33 18.25 12.66
C LYS A 123 13.04 17.90 11.91
N GLU A 124 12.94 18.29 10.65
CA GLU A 124 11.80 17.98 9.79
C GLU A 124 11.64 16.48 9.57
N ILE A 125 12.74 15.75 9.36
CA ILE A 125 12.76 14.27 9.26
C ILE A 125 12.29 13.63 10.57
N ILE A 126 12.77 14.11 11.72
CA ILE A 126 12.35 13.59 13.04
C ILE A 126 10.85 13.80 13.24
N ARG A 127 10.35 15.00 12.95
CA ARG A 127 8.91 15.32 13.07
C ARG A 127 8.07 14.42 12.16
N TYR A 128 8.48 14.23 10.90
CA TYR A 128 7.80 13.33 9.98
C TYR A 128 7.70 11.90 10.53
N LEU A 129 8.79 11.38 11.11
CA LEU A 129 8.80 10.03 11.70
C LEU A 129 7.86 9.92 12.91
N GLN A 130 7.79 10.97 13.74
CA GLN A 130 6.86 11.01 14.88
C GLN A 130 5.40 11.01 14.39
N GLU A 131 5.05 11.88 13.44
CA GLU A 131 3.71 11.96 12.86
C GLU A 131 3.30 10.67 12.16
N TYR A 132 4.22 10.05 11.41
CA TYR A 132 4.00 8.74 10.79
C TYR A 132 3.73 7.66 11.84
N ASN A 133 4.57 7.58 12.87
CA ASN A 133 4.41 6.59 13.93
C ASN A 133 3.08 6.78 14.67
N ASP A 134 2.70 8.00 15.01
CA ASP A 134 1.42 8.25 15.69
C ASP A 134 0.21 7.90 14.83
N SER A 135 0.29 8.08 13.52
CA SER A 135 -0.78 7.79 12.58
C SER A 135 -0.92 6.29 12.28
N VAL A 136 0.21 5.58 12.14
CA VAL A 136 0.24 4.22 11.56
C VAL A 136 0.52 3.14 12.59
N LYS A 137 0.97 3.45 13.82
CA LYS A 137 1.30 2.44 14.86
C LYS A 137 0.18 1.43 15.10
N ASN A 138 -1.07 1.90 15.21
CA ASN A 138 -2.20 1.02 15.48
C ASN A 138 -2.53 0.15 14.26
N ILE A 139 -2.38 0.69 13.05
CA ILE A 139 -2.63 -0.03 11.80
C ILE A 139 -1.60 -1.15 11.64
N MET A 140 -0.31 -0.86 11.84
CA MET A 140 0.74 -1.88 11.80
C MET A 140 0.59 -2.95 12.88
N LEU A 141 0.12 -2.58 14.08
CA LEU A 141 -0.17 -3.58 15.12
C LEU A 141 -1.31 -4.52 14.73
N LEU A 142 -2.36 -3.99 14.10
CA LEU A 142 -3.47 -4.81 13.61
C LEU A 142 -3.04 -5.72 12.45
N ASP A 143 -2.22 -5.19 11.53
CA ASP A 143 -1.67 -5.96 10.41
C ASP A 143 -0.77 -7.11 10.90
N PHE A 144 0.02 -6.90 11.96
CA PHE A 144 0.81 -7.96 12.58
C PHE A 144 -0.02 -9.06 13.24
N LEU A 145 -1.24 -8.75 13.71
CA LEU A 145 -2.13 -9.70 14.38
C LEU A 145 -2.97 -10.53 13.40
N GLN A 146 -3.05 -10.12 12.13
CA GLN A 146 -3.76 -10.82 11.07
C GLN A 146 -3.03 -12.11 10.65
#